data_AF-O35347-F1
#
_entry.id   AF-O35347-F1
#
_cell.length_a   1.000
_cell.length_b   1.000
_cell.length_c   1.000
_cell.angle_alpha   90.00
_cell.angle_beta   90.00
_cell.angle_gamma   90.00
#
_symmetry.space_group_name_H-M   'P 1'
#
loop_
_entity.id
_entity.type
_entity.pdbx_description
1 polymer ?
#
loop_
_entity_poly.entity_id
_entity_poly.type
_entity_poly.pdbx_seq_one_letter_code
_entity_poly.pdbx_strand_id
1 'polypeptide(L)'
;MDRYAAAGDEAADRARQQERHYQLLSALQSLVKELPSSFQQRLSYTTLSDLALALLDGTVFEIVQGLLEIQHLTEKSLYNQRLRLQNEHRVLRQTLRQKHLEAQQSCRPHNLPVLQAAQQRELEAMEHRIREEQQAMDRKIVLELDRKVADQQSTLEKAGVAGFYVTTNPQELTLQMNLLELIRKLQQRSCQVGKAAL
;
A
#
# COMPACT_ATOMS: atom_id res chain seq x y z
N MET A 1 31.88 -14.39 42.14
CA MET A 1 31.93 -12.95 41.86
C MET A 1 31.13 -12.57 40.61
N ASP A 2 30.77 -13.52 39.73
CA ASP A 2 30.11 -13.21 38.45
C ASP A 2 28.63 -12.76 38.54
N ARG A 3 27.89 -13.18 39.58
CA ARG A 3 26.47 -12.78 39.75
C ARG A 3 26.27 -11.27 39.98
N TYR A 4 27.23 -10.59 40.61
CA TYR A 4 27.11 -9.14 40.85
C TYR A 4 27.41 -8.32 39.59
N ALA A 5 28.33 -8.79 38.74
CA ALA A 5 28.60 -8.16 37.45
C ALA A 5 27.38 -8.27 36.52
N ALA A 6 26.75 -9.46 36.46
CA ALA A 6 25.54 -9.68 35.66
C ALA A 6 24.36 -8.79 36.10
N ALA A 7 24.15 -8.62 37.41
CA ALA A 7 23.08 -7.75 37.93
C ALA A 7 23.30 -6.26 37.61
N GLY A 8 24.56 -5.81 37.56
CA GLY A 8 24.91 -4.45 37.16
C GLY A 8 24.66 -4.17 35.68
N ASP A 9 24.95 -5.16 34.82
CA ASP A 9 24.73 -5.06 33.37
C ASP A 9 23.22 -5.03 33.04
N GLU A 10 22.43 -5.90 33.67
CA GLU A 10 20.96 -5.87 33.53
C GLU A 10 20.34 -4.54 33.96
N ALA A 11 20.84 -3.92 35.04
CA ALA A 11 20.34 -2.64 35.52
C ALA A 11 20.70 -1.50 34.56
N ALA A 12 21.93 -1.51 34.02
CA ALA A 12 22.37 -0.54 33.02
C ALA A 12 21.56 -0.67 31.72
N ASP A 13 21.29 -1.91 31.27
CA ASP A 13 20.49 -2.16 30.08
C ASP A 13 19.02 -1.74 30.26
N ARG A 14 18.42 -2.01 31.42
CA ARG A 14 17.07 -1.51 31.75
C ARG A 14 17.02 0.01 31.73
N ALA A 15 18.03 0.69 32.28
CA ALA A 15 18.11 2.14 32.26
C ALA A 15 18.22 2.70 30.83
N ARG A 16 19.06 2.09 29.97
CA ARG A 16 19.18 2.47 28.54
C ARG A 16 17.87 2.25 27.77
N GLN A 17 17.20 1.13 28.00
CA GLN A 17 15.90 0.85 27.37
C GLN A 17 14.83 1.86 27.81
N GLN A 18 14.80 2.19 29.10
CA GLN A 18 13.87 3.19 29.64
C GLN A 18 14.13 4.58 29.05
N GLU A 19 15.40 4.99 28.95
CA GLU A 19 15.77 6.26 28.32
C GLU A 19 15.33 6.30 26.85
N ARG A 20 15.61 5.24 26.10
CA ARG A 20 15.19 5.12 24.69
C ARG A 20 13.66 5.16 24.56
N HIS A 21 12.93 4.51 25.47
CA HIS A 21 11.47 4.55 25.51
C HIS A 21 10.95 5.98 25.68
N TYR A 22 11.50 6.73 26.65
CA TYR A 22 11.12 8.13 26.86
C TYR A 22 11.44 9.02 25.66
N GLN A 23 12.59 8.82 25.01
CA GLN A 23 12.96 9.55 23.79
C GLN A 23 11.97 9.28 22.66
N LEU A 24 11.62 8.01 22.41
CA LEU A 24 10.64 7.62 21.39
C LEU A 24 9.25 8.18 21.69
N LEU A 25 8.79 8.07 22.93
CA LEU A 25 7.50 8.59 23.37
C LEU A 25 7.41 10.12 23.20
N SER A 26 8.45 10.84 23.59
CA SER A 26 8.53 12.29 23.41
C SER A 26 8.48 12.68 21.94
N ALA A 27 9.22 11.95 21.08
CA ALA A 27 9.20 12.18 19.64
C ALA A 27 7.82 11.87 19.02
N LEU A 28 7.15 10.79 19.44
CA LEU A 28 5.77 10.47 19.04
C LEU A 28 4.81 11.59 19.42
N GLN A 29 4.85 12.06 20.67
CA GLN A 29 3.98 13.14 21.14
C GLN A 29 4.21 14.44 20.35
N SER A 30 5.46 14.74 19.99
CA SER A 30 5.77 15.88 19.12
C SER A 30 5.13 15.72 17.73
N LEU A 31 5.24 14.54 17.13
CA LEU A 31 4.68 14.27 15.80
C LEU A 31 3.14 14.28 15.81
N VAL A 32 2.51 13.80 16.88
CA VAL A 32 1.05 13.82 17.02
C VAL A 32 0.49 15.23 17.04
N LYS A 33 1.22 16.20 17.62
CA LYS A 33 0.81 17.63 17.62
C LYS A 33 0.73 18.24 16.21
N GLU A 34 1.41 17.65 15.23
CA GLU A 34 1.37 18.08 13.83
C GLU A 34 0.14 17.52 13.07
N LEU A 35 -0.61 16.58 13.65
CA LEU A 35 -1.78 15.95 13.02
C LEU A 35 -3.08 16.76 13.25
N PRO A 36 -4.12 16.61 12.41
CA PRO A 36 -5.44 17.18 12.67
C PRO A 36 -6.02 16.76 14.03
N SER A 37 -6.75 17.67 14.68
CA SER A 37 -7.27 17.49 16.05
C SER A 37 -8.17 16.26 16.23
N SER A 38 -8.96 15.91 15.20
CA SER A 38 -9.80 14.71 15.19
C SER A 38 -9.01 13.41 15.37
N PHE A 39 -7.75 13.36 14.93
CA PHE A 39 -6.88 12.21 15.12
C PHE A 39 -6.17 12.25 16.46
N GLN A 40 -5.74 13.43 16.92
CA GLN A 40 -5.10 13.59 18.22
C GLN A 40 -5.98 13.04 19.36
N GLN A 41 -7.29 13.28 19.30
CA GLN A 41 -8.25 12.82 20.31
C GLN A 41 -8.38 11.30 20.40
N ARG A 42 -8.02 10.57 19.33
CA ARG A 42 -8.09 9.11 19.29
C ARG A 42 -6.81 8.44 19.81
N LEU A 43 -5.73 9.19 19.97
CA LEU A 43 -4.43 8.68 20.38
C LEU A 43 -4.22 8.94 21.86
N SER A 44 -4.53 7.94 22.69
CA SER A 44 -4.30 8.02 24.13
C SER A 44 -2.81 7.98 24.46
N TYR A 45 -2.44 8.50 25.64
CA TYR A 45 -1.06 8.37 26.15
C TYR A 45 -0.62 6.91 26.20
N THR A 46 -1.49 6.02 26.66
CA THR A 46 -1.24 4.57 26.73
C THR A 46 -0.92 4.01 25.35
N THR A 47 -1.71 4.35 24.33
CA THR A 47 -1.47 3.92 22.94
C THR A 47 -0.10 4.37 22.43
N LEU A 48 0.30 5.62 22.70
CA LEU A 48 1.62 6.13 22.30
C LEU A 48 2.76 5.47 23.07
N SER A 49 2.55 5.18 24.37
CA SER A 49 3.52 4.48 25.21
C SER A 49 3.73 3.04 24.75
N ASP A 50 2.65 2.32 24.43
CA ASP A 50 2.68 0.95 23.91
C ASP A 50 3.34 0.90 22.53
N LEU A 51 3.02 1.88 21.66
CA LEU A 51 3.69 2.02 20.37
C LEU A 51 5.20 2.30 20.55
N ALA A 52 5.59 3.18 21.48
CA ALA A 52 7.00 3.43 21.76
C ALA A 52 7.73 2.17 22.25
N LEU A 53 7.08 1.33 23.07
CA LEU A 53 7.63 0.04 23.51
C LEU A 53 7.85 -0.90 22.32
N ALA A 54 6.87 -1.01 21.41
CA ALA A 54 6.98 -1.86 20.22
C ALA A 54 8.11 -1.42 19.26
N LEU A 55 8.49 -0.14 19.28
CA LEU A 55 9.54 0.42 18.43
C LEU A 55 10.96 0.34 19.05
N LEU A 56 11.10 -0.16 20.28
CA LEU A 56 12.36 -0.11 21.03
C LEU A 56 13.50 -0.90 20.39
N ASP A 57 13.22 -2.09 19.88
CA ASP A 57 14.25 -2.98 19.31
C ASP A 57 14.63 -2.61 17.87
N GLY A 58 13.77 -1.85 17.19
CA GLY A 58 13.92 -1.45 15.80
C GLY A 58 13.33 -2.42 14.78
N THR A 59 12.92 -3.62 15.20
CA THR A 59 12.35 -4.66 14.33
C THR A 59 11.13 -4.15 13.56
N VAL A 60 10.26 -3.39 14.24
CA VAL A 60 9.06 -2.82 13.61
C VAL A 60 9.39 -1.84 12.49
N PHE A 61 10.49 -1.08 12.57
CA PHE A 61 10.90 -0.20 11.47
C PHE A 61 11.33 -1.00 10.24
N GLU A 62 12.02 -2.12 10.43
CA GLU A 62 12.39 -3.04 9.34
C GLU A 62 11.17 -3.70 8.73
N ILE A 63 10.20 -4.14 9.55
CA ILE A 63 8.93 -4.69 9.08
C ILE A 63 8.17 -3.65 8.24
N VAL A 64 8.02 -2.42 8.74
CA VAL A 64 7.32 -1.35 8.01
C VAL A 64 8.02 -1.04 6.68
N GLN A 65 9.35 -1.02 6.65
CA GLN A 65 10.12 -0.83 5.42
C GLN A 65 9.90 -1.98 4.43
N GLY A 66 9.94 -3.23 4.88
CA GLY A 66 9.67 -4.41 4.05
C GLY A 66 8.24 -4.43 3.50
N LEU A 67 7.25 -4.09 4.33
CA LEU A 67 5.85 -3.97 3.90
C LEU A 67 5.66 -2.87 2.84
N LEU A 68 6.38 -1.76 2.98
CA LEU A 68 6.38 -0.67 2.00
C LEU A 68 6.99 -1.10 0.66
N GLU A 69 8.08 -1.85 0.68
CA GLU A 69 8.68 -2.39 -0.55
C GLU A 69 7.76 -3.38 -1.26
N ILE A 70 7.14 -4.30 -0.49
CA ILE A 70 6.13 -5.24 -1.01
C ILE A 70 4.95 -4.50 -1.63
N GLN A 71 4.49 -3.41 -0.99
CA GLN A 71 3.42 -2.56 -1.52
C GLN A 71 3.81 -1.98 -2.88
N HIS A 72 4.94 -1.28 -2.98
CA HIS A 72 5.39 -0.67 -4.23
C HIS A 72 5.56 -1.70 -5.35
N LEU A 73 6.15 -2.86 -5.06
CA LEU A 73 6.32 -3.94 -6.04
C LEU A 73 4.97 -4.48 -6.52
N THR A 74 4.00 -4.64 -5.62
CA THR A 74 2.66 -5.11 -5.95
C THR A 74 1.92 -4.08 -6.81
N GLU A 75 1.90 -2.82 -6.39
CA GLU A 75 1.26 -1.73 -7.13
C GLU A 75 1.86 -1.58 -8.54
N LYS A 76 3.19 -1.63 -8.66
CA LYS A 76 3.89 -1.60 -9.95
C LYS A 76 3.50 -2.79 -10.83
N SER A 77 3.39 -3.99 -10.25
CA SER A 77 2.96 -5.19 -10.99
C SER A 77 1.52 -5.05 -11.50
N LEU A 78 0.58 -4.64 -10.64
CA LEU A 78 -0.82 -4.44 -10.99
C LEU A 78 -1.01 -3.35 -12.05
N TYR A 79 -0.30 -2.22 -11.92
CA TYR A 79 -0.28 -1.16 -12.93
C TYR A 79 0.19 -1.67 -14.29
N ASN A 80 1.30 -2.43 -14.31
CA ASN A 80 1.84 -3.00 -15.55
C ASN A 80 0.88 -4.02 -16.17
N GLN A 81 0.17 -4.83 -15.37
CA GLN A 81 -0.86 -5.75 -15.87
C GLN A 81 -2.01 -4.97 -16.53
N ARG A 82 -2.50 -3.90 -15.89
CA ARG A 82 -3.53 -3.03 -16.45
C ARG A 82 -3.09 -2.40 -17.77
N LEU A 83 -1.85 -1.90 -17.83
CA LEU A 83 -1.28 -1.28 -19.02
C LEU A 83 -1.14 -2.28 -20.18
N ARG A 84 -0.73 -3.53 -19.90
CA ARG A 84 -0.68 -4.60 -20.92
C ARG A 84 -2.06 -4.86 -21.53
N LEU A 85 -3.09 -5.00 -20.70
CA LEU A 85 -4.46 -5.19 -21.17
C LEU A 85 -4.94 -4.02 -22.05
N GLN A 86 -4.65 -2.79 -21.66
CA GLN A 86 -4.97 -1.60 -22.47
C GLN A 86 -4.27 -1.61 -23.83
N ASN A 87 -2.99 -2.02 -23.86
CA ASN A 87 -2.24 -2.16 -25.11
C ASN A 87 -2.82 -3.27 -26.01
N GLU A 88 -3.20 -4.42 -25.43
CA GLU A 88 -3.89 -5.50 -26.15
C GLU A 88 -5.20 -5.00 -26.76
N HIS A 89 -6.01 -4.25 -26.02
CA HIS A 89 -7.24 -3.63 -26.51
C HIS A 89 -6.99 -2.61 -27.64
N ARG A 90 -5.90 -1.85 -27.56
CA ARG A 90 -5.52 -0.91 -28.63
C ARG A 90 -5.15 -1.66 -29.92
N VAL A 91 -4.32 -2.71 -29.80
CA VAL A 91 -3.91 -3.55 -30.94
C VAL A 91 -5.11 -4.27 -31.54
N LEU A 92 -6.03 -4.77 -30.71
CA LEU A 92 -7.27 -5.41 -31.15
C LEU A 92 -8.14 -4.45 -31.98
N ARG A 93 -8.37 -3.23 -31.49
CA ARG A 93 -9.12 -2.20 -32.23
C ARG A 93 -8.48 -1.87 -33.58
N GLN A 94 -7.16 -1.70 -33.60
CA GLN A 94 -6.42 -1.42 -34.84
C GLN A 94 -6.53 -2.59 -35.83
N THR A 95 -6.39 -3.81 -35.35
CA THR A 95 -6.48 -5.04 -36.16
C THR A 95 -7.88 -5.19 -36.77
N LEU A 96 -8.93 -4.96 -35.97
CA LEU A 96 -10.30 -5.06 -36.45
C LEU A 96 -10.58 -3.98 -37.51
N ARG A 97 -10.15 -2.73 -37.25
CA ARG A 97 -10.29 -1.63 -38.22
C ARG A 97 -9.58 -1.95 -39.53
N GLN A 98 -8.38 -2.52 -39.48
CA GLN A 98 -7.64 -2.92 -40.68
C GLN A 98 -8.40 -3.99 -41.48
N LYS A 99 -8.89 -5.04 -40.80
CA LYS A 99 -9.73 -6.07 -41.42
C LYS A 99 -10.99 -5.50 -42.06
N HIS A 100 -11.63 -4.52 -41.40
CA HIS A 100 -12.82 -3.86 -41.92
C HIS A 100 -12.54 -3.08 -43.21
N LEU A 101 -11.42 -2.36 -43.27
CA LEU A 101 -10.98 -1.63 -44.45
C LEU A 101 -10.67 -2.58 -45.62
N GLU A 102 -9.93 -3.67 -45.38
CA GLU A 102 -9.61 -4.67 -46.39
C GLU A 102 -10.86 -5.33 -46.96
N ALA A 103 -11.81 -5.72 -46.10
CA ALA A 103 -13.07 -6.30 -46.53
C ALA A 103 -13.89 -5.32 -47.39
N GLN A 104 -13.91 -4.03 -47.03
CA GLN A 104 -14.61 -2.99 -47.81
C GLN A 104 -14.00 -2.80 -49.20
N GLN A 105 -12.67 -2.85 -49.32
CA GLN A 105 -11.97 -2.70 -50.61
C GLN A 105 -12.29 -3.84 -51.60
N SER A 106 -12.49 -5.07 -51.10
CA SER A 106 -12.87 -6.22 -51.91
C SER A 106 -14.39 -6.36 -52.15
N CYS A 107 -15.21 -5.53 -51.50
CA CYS A 107 -16.66 -5.70 -51.51
C CYS A 107 -17.31 -5.12 -52.77
N ARG A 108 -18.28 -5.85 -53.34
CA ARG A 108 -19.10 -5.31 -54.44
C ARG A 108 -20.00 -4.17 -53.92
N PRO A 109 -20.25 -3.11 -54.71
CA PRO A 109 -21.00 -1.93 -54.23
C PRO A 109 -22.38 -2.25 -53.62
N HIS A 110 -23.12 -3.19 -54.19
CA HIS A 110 -24.45 -3.56 -53.69
C HIS A 110 -24.43 -4.32 -52.34
N ASN A 111 -23.30 -4.95 -51.99
CA ASN A 111 -23.13 -5.66 -50.72
C ASN A 111 -22.55 -4.77 -49.62
N LEU A 112 -22.07 -3.58 -49.97
CA LEU A 112 -21.40 -2.67 -49.04
C LEU A 112 -22.27 -2.28 -47.82
N PRO A 113 -23.57 -1.97 -47.95
CA PRO A 113 -24.41 -1.63 -46.79
C PRO A 113 -24.57 -2.80 -45.81
N VAL A 114 -24.72 -4.03 -46.33
CA VAL A 114 -24.85 -5.24 -45.52
C VAL A 114 -23.55 -5.52 -44.76
N LEU A 115 -22.41 -5.38 -45.45
CA LEU A 115 -21.09 -5.51 -44.85
C LEU A 115 -20.87 -4.46 -43.74
N GLN A 116 -21.16 -3.19 -44.01
CA GLN A 116 -21.01 -2.11 -43.03
C GLN A 116 -21.89 -2.34 -41.79
N ALA A 117 -23.14 -2.79 -41.97
CA ALA A 117 -24.02 -3.13 -40.86
C ALA A 117 -23.51 -4.34 -40.04
N ALA A 118 -22.80 -5.29 -40.66
CA ALA A 118 -22.14 -6.39 -39.95
C ALA A 118 -20.90 -5.91 -39.19
N GLN A 119 -20.06 -5.07 -39.83
CA GLN A 119 -18.87 -4.47 -39.23
C GLN A 119 -19.21 -3.60 -38.02
N GLN A 120 -20.29 -2.81 -38.09
CA GLN A 120 -20.76 -1.99 -36.98
C GLN A 120 -21.15 -2.85 -35.77
N ARG A 121 -21.90 -3.94 -36.00
CA ARG A 121 -22.25 -4.90 -34.93
C ARG A 121 -21.00 -5.55 -34.32
N GLU A 122 -20.00 -5.86 -35.14
CA GLU A 122 -18.74 -6.43 -34.67
C GLU A 122 -17.94 -5.44 -33.82
N LEU A 123 -17.90 -4.15 -34.22
CA LEU A 123 -17.29 -3.08 -33.41
C LEU A 123 -17.98 -2.94 -32.06
N GLU A 124 -19.32 -2.86 -32.05
CA GLU A 124 -20.10 -2.74 -30.82
C GLU A 124 -19.88 -3.93 -29.87
N ALA A 125 -19.88 -5.15 -30.40
CA ALA A 125 -19.61 -6.36 -29.63
C ALA A 125 -18.18 -6.38 -29.08
N MET A 126 -17.18 -5.97 -29.87
CA MET A 126 -15.79 -5.86 -29.42
C MET A 126 -15.65 -4.79 -28.31
N GLU A 127 -16.26 -3.62 -28.48
CA GLU A 127 -16.21 -2.54 -27.50
C GLU A 127 -16.93 -2.90 -26.19
N HIS A 128 -18.00 -3.68 -26.26
CA HIS A 128 -18.64 -4.26 -25.08
C HIS A 128 -17.68 -5.18 -24.34
N ARG A 129 -17.06 -6.14 -25.04
CA ARG A 129 -16.09 -7.08 -24.45
C ARG A 129 -14.91 -6.37 -23.81
N ILE A 130 -14.33 -5.39 -24.49
CA ILE A 130 -13.22 -4.58 -23.97
C ILE A 130 -13.60 -3.90 -22.64
N ARG A 131 -14.82 -3.34 -22.57
CA ARG A 131 -15.32 -2.71 -21.33
C ARG A 131 -15.48 -3.73 -20.20
N GLU A 132 -16.04 -4.91 -20.48
CA GLU A 132 -16.20 -5.98 -19.49
C GLU A 132 -14.85 -6.47 -18.96
N GLU A 133 -13.88 -6.70 -19.85
CA GLU A 133 -12.52 -7.11 -19.49
C GLU A 133 -11.81 -6.05 -18.65
N GLN A 134 -11.94 -4.77 -19.01
CA GLN A 134 -11.37 -3.66 -18.26
C GLN A 134 -11.98 -3.57 -16.85
N GLN A 135 -13.30 -3.68 -16.73
CA GLN A 135 -13.97 -3.67 -15.43
C GLN A 135 -13.59 -4.89 -14.58
N ALA A 136 -13.44 -6.07 -15.20
CA ALA A 136 -13.00 -7.27 -14.51
C ALA A 136 -11.57 -7.13 -13.97
N MET A 137 -10.66 -6.56 -14.76
CA MET A 137 -9.29 -6.23 -14.33
C MET A 137 -9.30 -5.22 -13.18
N ASP A 138 -10.06 -4.13 -13.29
CA ASP A 138 -10.12 -3.10 -12.26
C ASP A 138 -10.67 -3.65 -10.93
N ARG A 139 -11.72 -4.48 -10.98
CA ARG A 139 -12.23 -5.21 -9.79
C ARG A 139 -11.17 -6.12 -9.18
N LYS A 140 -10.45 -6.88 -10.02
CA LYS A 140 -9.37 -7.77 -9.56
C LYS A 140 -8.26 -6.98 -8.86
N ILE A 141 -7.85 -5.84 -9.42
CA ILE A 141 -6.83 -4.96 -8.83
C ILE A 141 -7.25 -4.51 -7.44
N VAL A 142 -8.49 -4.02 -7.28
CA VAL A 142 -8.99 -3.56 -5.97
C VAL A 142 -8.98 -4.71 -4.95
N LEU A 143 -9.47 -5.90 -5.32
CA LEU A 143 -9.47 -7.07 -4.43
C LEU A 143 -8.05 -7.52 -4.03
N GLU A 144 -7.08 -7.44 -4.95
CA GLU A 144 -5.68 -7.73 -4.63
C GLU A 144 -5.09 -6.69 -3.67
N LEU A 145 -5.41 -5.41 -3.86
CA LEU A 145 -4.99 -4.34 -2.94
C LEU A 145 -5.62 -4.51 -1.55
N ASP A 146 -6.91 -4.78 -1.46
CA ASP A 146 -7.60 -5.03 -0.18
C ASP A 146 -6.99 -6.22 0.57
N ARG A 147 -6.66 -7.30 -0.16
CA ARG A 147 -5.94 -8.43 0.42
C ARG A 147 -4.58 -8.03 0.96
N LYS A 148 -3.82 -7.19 0.24
CA LYS A 148 -2.52 -6.70 0.73
C LYS A 148 -2.65 -5.84 1.98
N VAL A 149 -3.69 -5.02 2.09
CA VAL A 149 -3.97 -4.25 3.31
C VAL A 149 -4.24 -5.20 4.48
N ALA A 150 -5.06 -6.23 4.29
CA ALA A 150 -5.32 -7.23 5.34
C ALA A 150 -4.04 -7.99 5.76
N ASP A 151 -3.20 -8.38 4.79
CA ASP A 151 -1.91 -9.04 5.05
C ASP A 151 -0.95 -8.13 5.86
N GLN A 152 -0.88 -6.84 5.51
CA GLN A 152 -0.10 -5.82 6.22
C GLN A 152 -0.61 -5.62 7.65
N GLN A 153 -1.93 -5.48 7.83
CA GLN A 153 -2.56 -5.38 9.16
C GLN A 153 -2.21 -6.59 10.02
N SER A 154 -2.37 -7.80 9.50
CA SER A 154 -2.06 -9.04 10.22
C SER A 154 -0.58 -9.15 10.58
N THR A 155 0.32 -8.67 9.71
CA THR A 155 1.76 -8.68 9.97
C THR A 155 2.11 -7.73 11.12
N LEU A 156 1.57 -6.52 11.11
CA LEU A 156 1.81 -5.51 12.16
C LEU A 156 1.16 -5.91 13.50
N GLU A 157 -0.03 -6.50 13.46
CA GLU A 157 -0.70 -7.07 14.64
C GLU A 157 0.16 -8.18 15.28
N LYS A 158 0.68 -9.12 14.46
CA LYS A 158 1.57 -10.20 14.94
C LYS A 158 2.92 -9.69 15.45
N ALA A 159 3.40 -8.58 14.90
CA ALA A 159 4.60 -7.89 15.38
C ALA A 159 4.36 -7.11 16.70
N GLY A 160 3.14 -7.14 17.24
CA GLY A 160 2.81 -6.48 18.51
C GLY A 160 2.66 -4.96 18.38
N VAL A 161 2.45 -4.43 17.18
CA VAL A 161 2.31 -2.99 16.98
C VAL A 161 0.92 -2.55 17.45
N ALA A 162 0.87 -1.75 18.51
CA ALA A 162 -0.37 -1.26 19.09
C ALA A 162 -1.24 -0.52 18.06
N GLY A 163 -2.55 -0.82 18.07
CA GLY A 163 -3.53 -0.20 17.17
C GLY A 163 -3.73 -0.92 15.83
N PHE A 164 -2.96 -1.96 15.52
CA PHE A 164 -3.15 -2.77 14.32
C PHE A 164 -3.93 -4.04 14.62
N TYR A 165 -4.93 -4.28 13.77
CA TYR A 165 -5.76 -5.48 13.71
C TYR A 165 -6.44 -5.48 12.34
N VAL A 166 -6.85 -6.66 11.87
CA VAL A 166 -7.52 -6.78 10.56
C VAL A 166 -8.90 -6.12 10.63
N THR A 167 -9.13 -5.11 9.78
CA THR A 167 -10.39 -4.35 9.76
C THR A 167 -10.65 -3.71 8.40
N THR A 168 -11.93 -3.60 8.05
CA THR A 168 -12.43 -2.89 6.86
C THR A 168 -13.16 -1.59 7.20
N ASN A 169 -13.23 -1.22 8.49
CA ASN A 169 -13.86 0.02 8.91
C ASN A 169 -13.02 1.24 8.45
N PRO A 170 -13.58 2.16 7.63
CA PRO A 170 -12.84 3.31 7.10
C PRO A 170 -12.20 4.21 8.17
N GLN A 171 -12.85 4.35 9.34
CA GLN A 171 -12.33 5.16 10.44
C GLN A 171 -11.10 4.51 11.09
N GLU A 172 -11.10 3.18 11.20
CA GLU A 172 -9.99 2.40 11.76
C GLU A 172 -8.83 2.32 10.76
N LEU A 173 -9.13 2.13 9.48
CA LEU A 173 -8.13 2.21 8.41
C LEU A 173 -7.42 3.56 8.41
N THR A 174 -8.17 4.65 8.53
CA THR A 174 -7.58 6.00 8.61
C THR A 174 -6.68 6.15 9.83
N LEU A 175 -7.07 5.61 10.99
CA LEU A 175 -6.23 5.62 12.18
C LEU A 175 -4.93 4.84 11.96
N GLN A 176 -5.02 3.62 11.43
CA GLN A 176 -3.87 2.76 11.15
C GLN A 176 -2.91 3.40 10.13
N MET A 177 -3.42 4.06 9.09
CA MET A 177 -2.59 4.82 8.13
C MET A 177 -1.83 5.96 8.82
N ASN A 178 -2.48 6.69 9.73
CA ASN A 178 -1.82 7.74 10.50
C ASN A 178 -0.76 7.18 11.46
N LEU A 179 -1.02 6.04 12.11
CA LEU A 179 -0.03 5.36 12.94
C LEU A 179 1.20 4.94 12.13
N LEU A 180 1.00 4.39 10.92
CA LEU A 180 2.10 4.08 10.00
C LEU A 180 2.91 5.33 9.63
N GLU A 181 2.25 6.45 9.34
CA GLU A 181 2.92 7.70 9.03
C GLU A 181 3.77 8.21 10.20
N LEU A 182 3.28 8.08 11.44
CA LEU A 182 4.06 8.41 12.64
C LEU A 182 5.33 7.54 12.75
N ILE A 183 5.20 6.22 12.56
CA ILE A 183 6.33 5.28 12.59
C ILE A 183 7.36 5.66 11.51
N ARG A 184 6.91 5.98 10.30
CA ARG A 184 7.80 6.39 9.19
C ARG A 184 8.51 7.72 9.47
N LYS A 185 7.79 8.72 9.99
CA LYS A 185 8.39 10.01 10.36
C LYS A 185 9.43 9.87 11.48
N LEU A 186 9.20 9.00 12.46
CA LEU A 186 10.21 8.67 13.47
C LEU A 186 11.47 8.07 12.85
N GLN A 187 11.31 7.08 11.98
CA GLN A 187 12.43 6.43 11.30
C GLN A 187 13.28 7.45 10.53
N GLN A 188 12.64 8.38 9.82
CA GLN A 188 13.32 9.45 9.09
C GLN A 188 14.08 10.40 10.03
N ARG A 189 13.52 10.76 11.19
CA ARG A 189 14.22 11.58 12.20
C ARG A 189 15.45 10.86 12.75
N SER A 190 15.36 9.56 13.06
CA SER A 190 16.51 8.76 13.50
C SER A 190 17.62 8.69 12.45
N CYS A 191 17.27 8.56 11.17
CA CYS A 191 18.24 8.58 10.08
C CYS A 191 18.92 9.95 9.88
N GLN A 192 18.23 11.06 10.19
CA GLN A 192 18.81 12.40 10.07
C GLN A 192 19.80 12.71 11.21
N VAL A 193 19.51 12.27 12.43
CA VAL A 193 20.42 12.46 13.58
C VAL A 193 21.73 11.68 13.36
N GLY A 194 21.67 10.48 12.76
CA GLY A 194 22.87 9.71 12.39
C GLY A 194 23.70 10.33 11.25
N LYS A 195 23.09 11.13 10.37
CA LYS A 195 23.79 11.84 9.29
C LYS A 195 24.37 13.18 9.70
N ALA A 196 23.86 13.80 10.77
CA ALA A 196 24.39 15.06 11.31
C ALA A 196 25.57 14.84 12.27
N ALA A 197 25.82 13.60 12.69
CA ALA A 197 26.92 13.22 13.59
C ALA A 197 28.17 12.68 12.87
N LEU A 198 28.22 12.78 11.53
CA LEU A 198 29.36 12.47 10.67
C LEU A 198 29.73 13.70 9.84
#